data_AF-A0A3D4NLT0-F1
#
_entry.id   AF-A0A3D4NLT0-F1
#
_cell.length_a   1.000
_cell.length_b   1.000
_cell.length_c   1.000
_cell.angle_alpha   90.00
_cell.angle_beta   90.00
_cell.angle_gamma   90.00
#
_symmetry.space_group_name_H-M   'P 1'
#
loop_
_entity.id
_entity.type
_entity.pdbx_description
1 polymer ?
#
loop_
_entity_poly.entity_id
_entity_poly.type
_entity_poly.pdbx_seq_one_letter_code
_entity_poly.pdbx_strand_id
1 'polypeptide(L)'
;PVTLNSKMDPLSKLLIGLRWLLFKDGLGATNHFEAGGFIRSDKGLRWPDIQFHFLPAAMRYDGNKPIKGHGFMVLTGPNKPKSRGYVRVRSADP
;
A
#
# COMPACT_ATOMS: atom_id res chain seq x y z
N PRO A 1 0.22 18.07 5.81
CA PRO A 1 -0.77 17.67 4.78
C PRO A 1 -1.75 16.66 5.39
N VAL A 2 -3.04 16.72 5.04
CA VAL A 2 -4.05 15.79 5.59
C VAL A 2 -3.92 14.40 4.95
N THR A 3 -3.58 14.33 3.66
CA THR A 3 -3.24 13.08 2.93
C THR A 3 -2.17 13.35 1.86
N LEU A 4 -1.59 12.30 1.27
CA LEU A 4 -0.56 12.36 0.23
C LEU A 4 -1.09 12.79 -1.15
N ASN A 5 -2.40 12.80 -1.35
CA ASN A 5 -3.02 13.14 -2.64
C ASN A 5 -2.59 14.52 -3.16
N SER A 6 -2.36 15.50 -2.27
CA SER A 6 -1.91 16.85 -2.64
C SER A 6 -0.43 16.97 -2.98
N LYS A 7 0.33 15.87 -2.89
CA LYS A 7 1.78 15.80 -3.21
C LYS A 7 2.09 14.92 -4.42
N MET A 8 1.06 14.56 -5.18
CA MET A 8 1.17 13.69 -6.36
C MET A 8 1.55 14.44 -7.65
N ASP A 9 1.59 15.77 -7.62
CA ASP A 9 1.99 16.61 -8.76
C ASP A 9 3.51 16.54 -9.03
N PRO A 10 3.96 16.82 -10.27
CA PRO A 10 5.37 16.69 -10.64
C PRO A 10 6.33 17.58 -9.83
N LEU A 11 5.91 18.80 -9.46
CA LEU A 11 6.75 19.72 -8.71
C LEU A 11 6.95 19.23 -7.27
N SER A 12 5.87 18.81 -6.61
CA SER A 12 5.97 18.17 -5.29
C SER A 12 6.88 16.95 -5.31
N LYS A 13 6.77 16.08 -6.34
CA LYS A 13 7.64 14.91 -6.49
C LYS A 13 9.11 15.28 -6.64
N LEU A 14 9.43 16.30 -7.44
CA LEU A 14 10.79 16.79 -7.59
C LEU A 14 11.35 17.29 -6.26
N LEU A 15 10.60 18.12 -5.53
CA LEU A 15 11.01 18.65 -4.24
C LEU A 15 11.18 17.54 -3.18
N ILE A 16 10.30 16.54 -3.17
CA ILE A 16 10.42 15.35 -2.31
C ILE A 16 11.71 14.59 -2.64
N GLY A 17 11.99 14.36 -3.93
CA GLY A 17 13.21 13.69 -4.38
C GLY A 17 14.47 14.45 -4.00
N LEU A 18 14.51 15.77 -4.21
CA LEU A 18 15.63 16.61 -3.82
C LEU A 18 15.87 16.60 -2.30
N ARG A 19 14.81 16.73 -1.50
CA ARG A 19 14.90 16.65 -0.04
C ARG A 19 15.47 15.31 0.42
N TRP A 20 14.97 14.21 -0.13
CA TRP A 20 15.47 12.88 0.19
C TRP A 20 16.93 12.69 -0.25
N LEU A 21 17.33 13.21 -1.42
CA LEU A 21 18.72 13.14 -1.88
C LEU A 21 19.68 13.87 -0.94
N LEU A 22 19.30 15.08 -0.51
CA LEU A 22 20.16 15.96 0.29
C LEU A 22 20.16 15.62 1.79
N PHE A 23 19.01 15.26 2.35
CA PHE A 23 18.82 15.14 3.80
C PHE A 23 18.36 13.75 4.24
N LYS A 24 18.05 12.84 3.30
CA LYS A 24 17.59 11.47 3.58
C LYS A 24 16.33 11.40 4.44
N ASP A 25 15.50 12.44 4.42
CA ASP A 25 14.31 12.57 5.24
C ASP A 25 13.05 12.93 4.43
N GLY A 26 11.92 13.07 5.12
CA GLY A 26 10.65 13.48 4.53
C GLY A 26 9.90 12.37 3.80
N LEU A 27 8.99 12.77 2.90
CA LEU A 27 8.06 11.84 2.21
C LEU A 27 8.77 10.83 1.29
N GLY A 28 10.01 11.10 0.88
CA GLY A 28 10.81 10.15 0.11
C GLY A 28 11.43 9.03 0.95
N ALA A 29 11.41 9.17 2.28
CA ALA A 29 12.00 8.23 3.22
C ALA A 29 10.97 7.28 3.88
N THR A 30 9.69 7.33 3.47
CA THR A 30 8.62 6.46 4.00
C THR A 30 8.05 5.57 2.90
N ASN A 31 7.62 4.36 3.27
CA ASN A 31 6.84 3.49 2.40
C ASN A 31 5.35 3.86 2.37
N HIS A 32 4.93 4.80 3.24
CA HIS A 32 3.56 5.30 3.41
C HIS A 32 2.56 4.28 4.01
N PHE A 33 3.05 3.19 4.60
CA PHE A 33 2.28 2.24 5.41
C PHE A 33 2.32 2.70 6.86
N GLU A 34 1.46 3.66 7.21
CA GLU A 34 1.57 4.39 8.49
C GLU A 34 1.00 3.62 9.68
N ALA A 35 0.03 2.74 9.44
CA ALA A 35 -0.54 1.89 10.48
C ALA A 35 -0.99 0.56 9.90
N GLY A 36 -0.99 -0.48 10.72
CA GLY A 36 -1.48 -1.79 10.33
C GLY A 36 -1.94 -2.59 11.53
N GLY A 37 -2.68 -3.66 11.27
CA GLY A 37 -3.20 -4.51 12.32
C GLY A 37 -3.61 -5.88 11.82
N PHE A 38 -3.80 -6.76 12.80
CA PHE A 38 -4.23 -8.13 12.60
C PHE A 38 -5.53 -8.34 13.36
N ILE A 39 -6.58 -8.77 12.66
CA ILE A 39 -7.89 -9.05 13.23
C ILE A 39 -8.36 -10.44 12.86
N ARG A 40 -9.24 -10.99 13.70
CA ARG A 40 -9.95 -12.24 13.43
C ARG A 40 -11.26 -11.93 12.71
N SER A 41 -11.51 -12.60 11.59
CA SER A 41 -12.79 -12.53 10.89
C SER A 41 -13.94 -13.13 11.72
N ASP A 42 -13.62 -14.08 12.62
CA ASP A 42 -14.59 -14.78 13.48
C ASP A 42 -14.03 -14.96 14.91
N LYS A 43 -14.92 -14.96 15.92
CA LYS A 43 -14.61 -15.20 17.33
C LYS A 43 -14.00 -16.59 17.58
N GLY A 44 -14.36 -17.59 16.78
CA GLY A 44 -13.88 -18.97 16.90
C GLY A 44 -12.43 -19.18 16.46
N LEU A 45 -11.81 -18.18 15.82
CA LEU A 45 -10.43 -18.31 15.35
C LEU A 45 -9.43 -18.14 16.50
N ARG A 46 -8.48 -19.09 16.58
CA ARG A 46 -7.37 -19.02 17.53
C ARG A 46 -6.38 -17.90 17.20
N TRP A 47 -6.25 -17.54 15.93
CA TRP A 47 -5.25 -16.58 15.45
C TRP A 47 -5.89 -15.61 14.43
N PRO A 48 -5.40 -14.36 14.32
CA PRO A 48 -5.82 -13.45 13.27
C PRO A 48 -5.62 -14.03 11.87
N ASP A 49 -6.62 -13.85 11.02
CA ASP A 49 -6.65 -14.31 9.63
C ASP A 49 -6.80 -13.16 8.63
N ILE A 50 -7.06 -11.94 9.11
CA ILE A 50 -7.07 -10.72 8.30
C ILE A 50 -5.93 -9.80 8.76
N GLN A 51 -5.17 -9.31 7.79
CA GLN A 51 -4.24 -8.19 7.97
C GLN A 51 -4.83 -6.98 7.27
N PHE A 52 -4.70 -5.80 7.89
CA PHE A 52 -5.04 -4.55 7.24
C PHE A 52 -3.92 -3.54 7.39
N HIS A 53 -3.77 -2.69 6.39
CA HIS A 53 -2.80 -1.60 6.36
C HIS A 53 -3.48 -0.30 5.94
N PHE A 54 -3.15 0.77 6.64
CA PHE A 54 -3.62 2.11 6.36
C PHE A 54 -2.59 2.87 5.54
N LEU A 55 -3.06 3.49 4.46
CA LEU A 55 -2.28 4.38 3.63
C LEU A 55 -3.00 5.74 3.57
N PRO A 56 -2.31 6.85 3.85
CA PRO A 56 -2.88 8.20 3.75
C PRO A 56 -2.90 8.67 2.28
N ALA A 57 -3.33 7.80 1.36
CA ALA A 57 -3.53 8.09 -0.06
C ALA A 57 -4.76 7.34 -0.58
N ALA A 58 -5.55 7.98 -1.43
CA ALA A 58 -6.63 7.34 -2.17
C ALA A 58 -6.14 7.04 -3.60
N MET A 59 -5.39 5.95 -3.73
CA MET A 59 -4.92 5.45 -5.02
C MET A 59 -6.00 4.57 -5.66
N ARG A 60 -6.17 4.69 -6.98
CA ARG A 60 -6.97 3.75 -7.76
C ARG A 60 -6.05 2.72 -8.38
N TYR A 61 -6.49 1.46 -8.38
CA TYR A 61 -5.74 0.35 -8.99
C TYR A 61 -5.71 0.40 -10.52
N ASP A 62 -6.53 1.25 -11.14
CA ASP A 62 -6.63 1.43 -12.60
C ASP A 62 -5.54 2.36 -13.18
N GLY A 63 -4.59 2.83 -12.36
CA GLY A 63 -3.52 3.74 -12.79
C GLY A 63 -4.00 5.15 -13.15
N ASN A 64 -5.29 5.44 -13.03
CA ASN A 64 -5.82 6.78 -13.27
C ASN A 64 -5.51 7.72 -12.11
N LYS A 65 -5.62 9.02 -12.39
CA LYS A 65 -5.33 10.10 -11.43
C LYS A 65 -5.98 9.81 -10.07
N PRO A 66 -5.27 10.06 -8.95
CA PRO A 66 -5.83 9.92 -7.62
C PRO A 66 -7.14 10.72 -7.51
N ILE A 67 -8.07 10.21 -6.69
CA ILE A 67 -9.37 10.86 -6.48
C ILE A 67 -9.12 12.31 -6.07
N LYS A 68 -9.79 13.27 -6.73
CA LYS A 68 -9.69 14.69 -6.38
C LYS A 68 -10.06 14.86 -4.91
N GLY A 69 -9.19 15.52 -4.14
CA GLY A 69 -9.37 15.77 -2.71
C GLY A 69 -8.53 14.85 -1.82
N HIS A 70 -8.76 14.99 -0.51
CA HIS A 70 -8.11 14.16 0.50
C HIS A 70 -8.83 12.83 0.65
N GLY A 71 -8.05 11.75 0.73
CA GLY A 71 -8.56 10.41 0.98
C GLY A 71 -7.46 9.48 1.47
N PHE A 72 -7.89 8.42 2.13
CA PHE A 72 -7.05 7.35 2.62
C PHE A 72 -7.60 6.01 2.12
N MET A 73 -6.79 4.98 2.20
CA MET A 73 -7.16 3.63 1.83
C MET A 73 -6.77 2.66 2.94
N VAL A 74 -7.61 1.65 3.14
CA VAL A 74 -7.30 0.50 3.99
C VAL A 74 -7.18 -0.72 3.09
N LEU A 75 -5.97 -1.26 2.97
CA LEU A 75 -5.70 -2.50 2.26
C LEU A 75 -5.95 -3.68 3.19
N THR A 76 -6.88 -4.57 2.83
CA THR A 76 -7.14 -5.80 3.58
C THR A 76 -6.62 -7.03 2.83
N GLY A 77 -5.90 -7.90 3.53
CA GLY A 77 -5.29 -9.11 2.97
C GLY A 77 -5.57 -10.34 3.85
N PRO A 78 -5.92 -11.50 3.27
CA PRO A 78 -6.07 -12.74 4.01
C PRO A 78 -4.70 -13.33 4.36
N ASN A 79 -4.43 -13.55 5.65
CA ASN A 79 -3.15 -14.12 6.12
C ASN A 79 -3.08 -15.65 5.94
N LYS A 80 -4.23 -16.32 5.92
CA LYS A 80 -4.32 -17.79 5.85
C LYS A 80 -5.28 -18.22 4.74
N PRO A 81 -4.95 -17.95 3.47
CA PRO A 81 -5.80 -18.37 2.36
C PRO A 81 -5.94 -19.90 2.37
N LYS A 82 -7.19 -20.37 2.20
CA LYS A 82 -7.48 -21.80 2.02
C LYS A 82 -7.18 -22.27 0.60
N SER A 83 -7.15 -21.34 -0.37
CA SER A 83 -6.82 -21.62 -1.76
C SER A 83 -5.44 -22.29 -1.88
N ARG A 84 -5.33 -23.24 -2.81
CA ARG A 84 -4.09 -23.94 -3.16
C ARG A 84 -3.95 -23.94 -4.67
N GLY A 85 -2.72 -23.80 -5.16
CA GLY A 85 -2.40 -23.83 -6.58
C GLY A 85 -1.06 -24.52 -6.80
N TYR A 86 -0.75 -24.83 -8.05
CA TYR A 86 0.54 -25.36 -8.45
C TYR A 86 1.01 -24.63 -9.71
N VAL A 87 2.33 -24.56 -9.87
CA VAL A 87 2.97 -24.06 -11.09
C VAL A 87 3.78 -25.21 -11.67
N ARG A 88 3.64 -25.45 -12.98
CA ARG A 88 4.45 -26.43 -13.72
C ARG A 88 5.03 -25.76 -14.95
N VAL A 89 6.25 -26.11 -15.29
CA VAL A 89 6.84 -25.73 -16.58
C VAL A 89 5.96 -26.25 -17.71
N ARG A 90 5.69 -25.37 -18.68
CA ARG A 90 4.96 -25.74 -19.89
C ARG A 90 5.88 -26.39 -20.93
N SER A 91 7.14 -25.98 -20.95
CA SER A 91 8.20 -26.40 -21.87
C SER A 91 9.57 -26.26 -21.22
N ALA A 92 10.59 -26.90 -21.81
CA ALA A 92 12.00 -26.64 -21.48
C ALA A 92 12.54 -25.33 -22.10
N ASP A 93 11.77 -24.72 -23.01
CA ASP A 93 11.99 -23.39 -23.56
C ASP A 93 11.43 -22.33 -22.58
N PRO A 94 12.28 -21.47 -21.99
CA PRO A 94 11.91 -20.51 -20.94
C PRO A 94 11.07 -19.33 -21.42
#